data_AF-A0A6G4QZ67-F1
#
_entry.id   AF-A0A6G4QZ67-F1
#
_cell.length_a   1.000
_cell.length_b   1.000
_cell.length_c   1.000
_cell.angle_alpha   90.00
_cell.angle_beta   90.00
_cell.angle_gamma   90.00
#
_symmetry.space_group_name_H-M   'P 1'
#
loop_
_entity.id
_entity.type
_entity.pdbx_description
1 polymer ?
#
loop_
_entity_poly.entity_id
_entity_poly.type
_entity_poly.pdbx_seq_one_letter_code
_entity_poly.pdbx_strand_id
1 'polypeptide(L)' 'MKAADIAIDICLASAEEAVRFSRFVQSFLASNGFPFVMIHNTPELGAERRKVVFEDVGVGHKFAREWRMDRLAAAGA' A
#
# COMPACT_ATOMS: atom_id res chain seq x y z
N MET A 1 16.17 10.81 16.56
CA MET A 1 14.88 11.42 16.18
C MET A 1 13.86 10.31 16.10
N LYS A 2 12.68 10.41 16.73
CA LYS A 2 11.60 9.44 16.45
C LYS A 2 11.22 9.66 14.99
N ALA A 3 11.46 8.67 14.14
CA ALA A 3 10.87 8.68 12.81
C ALA A 3 9.36 8.81 13.02
N ALA A 4 8.74 9.82 12.43
CA ALA A 4 7.29 9.96 12.50
C ALA A 4 6.72 8.86 11.60
N ASP A 5 6.03 7.89 12.17
CA ASP A 5 5.37 6.86 11.38
C ASP A 5 4.44 7.52 10.35
N ILE A 6 4.46 7.03 9.11
CA ILE A 6 3.55 7.49 8.07
C ILE A 6 2.47 6.43 7.84
N ALA A 7 1.21 6.86 7.95
CA ALA A 7 0.06 6.05 7.61
C ALA A 7 -0.47 6.42 6.22
N ILE A 8 -0.75 5.40 5.42
CA ILE A 8 -1.26 5.52 4.06
C ILE A 8 -2.55 4.72 4.00
N ASP A 9 -3.66 5.42 3.80
CA ASP A 9 -4.97 4.81 3.61
C ASP A 9 -5.19 4.42 2.14
N ILE A 10 -5.51 3.15 1.93
CA ILE A 10 -5.73 2.54 0.62
C ILE A 10 -7.20 2.13 0.53
N CYS A 11 -7.92 2.71 -0.42
CA CYS A 11 -9.27 2.29 -0.78
C CYS A 11 -9.20 1.36 -1.99
N LEU A 12 -9.70 0.14 -1.83
CA LEU A 12 -9.79 -0.87 -2.87
C LEU A 12 -11.24 -0.95 -3.36
N ALA A 13 -11.44 -0.84 -4.67
CA ALA A 13 -12.72 -0.81 -5.34
C ALA A 13 -13.25 -2.21 -5.69
N SER A 14 -12.41 -3.24 -5.67
CA SER A 14 -12.80 -4.61 -5.99
C SER A 14 -11.89 -5.66 -5.34
N ALA A 15 -12.38 -6.91 -5.29
CA ALA A 15 -11.59 -8.05 -4.84
C ALA A 15 -10.36 -8.32 -5.74
N GLU A 16 -10.46 -8.02 -7.04
CA GLU A 16 -9.31 -8.13 -7.95
C GLU A 16 -8.22 -7.10 -7.60
N GLU A 17 -8.62 -5.86 -7.33
CA GLU A 17 -7.68 -4.82 -6.87
C GLU A 17 -7.06 -5.20 -5.53
N ALA A 18 -7.80 -5.86 -4.63
CA ALA A 18 -7.29 -6.36 -3.36
C ALA A 18 -6.20 -7.44 -3.53
N VAL A 19 -6.37 -8.36 -4.48
CA VAL A 19 -5.35 -9.37 -4.81
C VAL A 19 -4.12 -8.71 -5.44
N ARG A 20 -4.32 -7.76 -6.36
CA ARG A 20 -3.23 -7.00 -6.99
C ARG A 20 -2.45 -6.21 -5.94
N PHE A 21 -3.14 -5.54 -5.04
CA PHE A 21 -2.52 -4.81 -3.95
C PHE A 21 -1.67 -5.73 -3.05
N SER A 22 -2.15 -6.93 -2.70
CA SER A 22 -1.35 -7.90 -1.94
C SER A 22 -0.06 -8.31 -2.67
N ARG A 23 -0.13 -8.54 -4.00
CA ARG A 23 1.06 -8.86 -4.82
C ARG A 23 2.02 -7.68 -4.94
N PHE A 24 1.48 -6.47 -5.10
CA PHE A 24 2.23 -5.23 -5.11
C PHE A 24 3.00 -5.04 -3.81
N VAL A 25 2.33 -5.18 -2.65
CA VAL A 25 2.97 -5.08 -1.33
C VAL A 25 4.13 -6.07 -1.22
N GLN A 26 3.92 -7.34 -1.57
CA GLN A 26 5.00 -8.35 -1.52
C GLN A 26 6.20 -7.95 -2.41
N SER A 27 5.94 -7.50 -3.64
CA SER A 27 6.98 -7.11 -4.60
C SER A 27 7.73 -5.84 -4.14
N PHE A 28 6.99 -4.87 -3.59
CA PHE A 28 7.54 -3.65 -3.02
C PHE A 28 8.46 -3.97 -1.85
N LEU A 29 8.01 -4.78 -0.90
CA LEU A 29 8.82 -5.15 0.27
C LEU A 29 10.11 -5.87 -0.16
N ALA A 30 10.02 -6.84 -1.07
CA ALA A 30 11.20 -7.55 -1.57
C ALA A 30 12.20 -6.61 -2.28
N SER A 31 11.71 -5.65 -3.06
CA SER A 31 12.55 -4.70 -3.82
C SER A 31 13.16 -3.59 -2.96
N ASN A 32 12.68 -3.43 -1.72
CA ASN A 32 13.09 -2.36 -0.81
C ASN A 32 13.75 -2.89 0.47
N GLY A 33 14.18 -4.14 0.50
CA GLY A 33 14.90 -4.72 1.65
C GLY A 33 14.02 -5.03 2.86
N PHE A 34 12.73 -5.30 2.64
CA PHE A 34 11.75 -5.64 3.66
C PHE A 34 11.63 -4.60 4.78
N PRO A 35 11.22 -3.36 4.45
CA PRO A 35 10.99 -2.34 5.47
C PRO A 35 9.89 -2.78 6.44
N PHE A 36 10.00 -2.35 7.71
CA PHE A 36 8.97 -2.61 8.70
C PHE A 36 7.65 -1.92 8.28
N VAL A 37 6.59 -2.73 8.15
CA VAL A 37 5.27 -2.28 7.71
C VAL A 37 4.19 -2.93 8.54
N MET A 38 3.19 -2.16 8.96
CA MET A 38 1.97 -2.66 9.58
C MET A 38 0.79 -2.45 8.64
N ILE A 39 0.02 -3.50 8.37
CA ILE A 39 -1.15 -3.42 7.49
C ILE A 39 -2.39 -3.76 8.31
N HIS A 40 -3.28 -2.78 8.45
CA HIS A 40 -4.59 -2.99 9.05
C HIS A 40 -5.63 -3.15 7.93
N ASN A 41 -6.38 -4.25 7.98
CA ASN A 41 -7.51 -4.47 7.08
C ASN A 41 -8.79 -4.08 7.82
N THR A 42 -9.50 -3.08 7.31
CA THR A 42 -10.80 -2.67 7.83
C THR A 42 -11.84 -2.98 6.77
N PRO A 43 -12.62 -4.07 6.94
CA PRO A 43 -13.74 -4.33 6.04
C PRO A 43 -14.81 -3.26 6.28
N GLU A 44 -15.08 -2.42 5.28
CA GLU A 44 -16.21 -1.50 5.29
C GLU A 44 -17.30 -2.00 4.35
N LEU A 45 -18.57 -1.70 4.65
CA LEU A 45 -19.71 -2.09 3.82
C LEU A 45 -19.57 -1.46 2.42
N GLY A 46 -19.18 -2.26 1.43
CA GLY A 46 -19.07 -1.87 0.02
C GLY A 46 -17.68 -1.43 -0.46
N ALA A 47 -16.66 -1.38 0.40
CA ALA A 47 -15.28 -1.10 0.00
C ALA A 47 -14.28 -1.75 0.99
N GLU A 48 -13.19 -2.29 0.48
CA GLU A 48 -12.11 -2.79 1.33
C GLU A 48 -11.11 -1.66 1.57
N ARG A 49 -10.95 -1.24 2.83
CA ARG A 49 -9.92 -0.26 3.22
C ARG A 49 -8.75 -0.96 3.88
N ARG A 50 -7.55 -0.58 3.46
CA ARG A 50 -6.29 -1.02 4.08
C ARG A 50 -5.49 0.18 4.53
N LYS A 51 -5.07 0.18 5.78
CA LYS A 51 -4.16 1.20 6.33
C LYS A 51 -2.77 0.60 6.41
N VAL A 52 -1.84 1.16 5.64
CA VAL A 52 -0.44 0.74 5.63
C VAL A 52 0.39 1.76 6.40
N VAL A 53 1.10 1.31 7.42
CA VAL A 53 1.94 2.16 8.27
C VAL A 53 3.40 1.77 8.07
N PHE A 54 4.24 2.75 7.76
CA PHE A 54 5.70 2.60 7.66
C PHE A 54 6.38 3.41 8.76
N GLU A 55 7.45 2.85 9.32
CA GLU A 55 8.33 3.58 10.26
C GLU A 55 9.11 4.69 9.53
N ASP A 56 9.52 4.42 8.28
CA ASP A 56 10.25 5.38 7.45
C ASP A 56 9.30 6.16 6.51
N VAL A 57 9.30 7.48 6.69
CA VAL A 57 8.50 8.43 5.89
C VAL A 57 8.85 8.38 4.40
N GLY A 58 10.13 8.29 4.07
CA GLY A 58 10.63 8.19 2.69
C GLY A 58 10.17 6.91 2.00
N VAL A 59 10.21 5.78 2.73
CA VAL A 59 9.67 4.49 2.24
C VAL A 59 8.17 4.59 2.01
N GLY A 60 7.41 5.19 2.94
CA GLY A 60 5.97 5.38 2.78
C GLY A 60 5.61 6.27 1.58
N HIS A 61 6.33 7.38 1.35
CA HIS A 61 6.12 8.20 0.15
C HIS A 61 6.44 7.45 -1.14
N LYS A 62 7.50 6.64 -1.14
CA LYS A 62 7.85 5.78 -2.28
C LYS A 62 6.74 4.76 -2.55
N PHE A 63 6.23 4.11 -1.51
CA PHE A 63 5.12 3.16 -1.58
C PHE A 63 3.86 3.79 -2.19
N ALA A 64 3.42 4.94 -1.66
CA ALA A 64 2.23 5.63 -2.15
C ALA A 64 2.35 6.03 -3.62
N ARG A 65 3.55 6.45 -4.05
CA ARG A 65 3.82 6.81 -5.44
C ARG A 65 3.79 5.58 -6.35
N GLU A 66 4.49 4.51 -6.00
CA GLU A 66 4.56 3.29 -6.82
C GLU A 66 3.20 2.61 -6.92
N TRP A 67 2.43 2.57 -5.83
CA TRP A 67 1.06 2.05 -5.87
C TRP A 67 0.18 2.85 -6.80
N ARG A 68 0.25 4.19 -6.77
CA ARG A 68 -0.50 5.04 -7.69
C ARG A 68 -0.15 4.76 -9.15
N MET A 69 1.13 4.54 -9.45
CA MET A 69 1.58 4.24 -10.82
C MET A 69 1.11 2.85 -11.26
N ASP A 70 1.16 1.84 -10.40
CA ASP A 70 0.62 0.50 -10.67
C ASP A 70 -0.88 0.53 -11.00
N ARG A 71 -1.67 1.27 -10.20
CA ARG A 71 -3.10 1.46 -10.46
C ARG A 71 -3.37 2.15 -11.78
N LEU A 72 -2.61 3.20 -12.12
CA LEU A 72 -2.77 3.92 -13.38
C LEU A 72 -2.41 3.02 -14.58
N ALA A 73 -1.31 2.27 -14.49
CA ALA A 73 -0.90 1.33 -15.53
C ALA A 73 -1.98 0.28 -15.81
N ALA A 74 -2.65 -0.19 -14.76
CA ALA A 74 -3.71 -1.18 -14.91
C ALA A 74 -5.08 -0.61 -15.31
N ALA A 75 -5.30 0.70 -15.20
CA ALA A 75 -6.52 1.37 -15.68
C ALA A 75 -6.42 1.79 -17.16
N GLY A 76 -5.20 1.87 -17.70
CA GLY A 76 -4.92 2.20 -19.11
C GLY A 76 -4.62 1.00 -20.00
N ALA A 77 -4.74 -0.23 -19.49
CA ALA A 77 -4.62 -1.49 -20.22
C ALA A 77 -6.01 -2.02 -20.61
#